data_AF-A0A4U8U1Y1-F1
#
_entry.id   AF-A0A4U8U1Y1-F1
#
_cell.length_a   1.000
_cell.length_b   1.000
_cell.length_c   1.000
_cell.angle_alpha   90.00
_cell.angle_beta   90.00
_cell.angle_gamma   90.00
#
_symmetry.space_group_name_H-M   'P 1'
#
loop_
_entity.id
_entity.type
_entity.pdbx_description
1 polymer ?
#
loop_
_entity_poly.entity_id
_entity_poly.type
_entity_poly.pdbx_seq_one_letter_code
_entity_poly.pdbx_strand_id
1 'polypeptide(L)'
;KLPIVKHHKAIHEKDLKDFVIYSNKALFNDVDIHSHNNISKTTRYLTLDYRLFAIMYKFNMYMPLRIHNIISLEWSDIDFKNKMLVIPAYKMKLNKEFKLPLSSQALEILEFIYKQRLDKYVFSCALSDKVRMQRAFYNALNEYIQLQK
;
A
#
# COMPACT_ATOMS: atom_id res chain seq x y z
N LYS A 1 13.16 13.52 -40.52
CA LYS A 1 13.13 12.22 -39.81
C LYS A 1 13.18 12.51 -38.31
N LEU A 2 12.30 11.90 -37.51
CA LEU A 2 12.35 12.02 -36.05
C LEU A 2 13.63 11.35 -35.51
N PRO A 3 14.20 11.85 -34.40
CA PRO A 3 15.38 11.24 -33.79
C PRO A 3 15.06 9.82 -33.30
N ILE A 4 15.99 8.90 -33.50
CA ILE A 4 15.90 7.54 -32.99
C ILE A 4 16.15 7.59 -31.48
N VAL A 5 15.09 7.50 -30.69
CA VAL A 5 15.17 7.45 -29.23
C VAL A 5 15.58 6.04 -28.81
N LYS A 6 16.77 5.89 -28.21
CA LYS A 6 17.17 4.64 -27.56
C LYS A 6 16.50 4.57 -26.19
N HIS A 7 15.45 3.76 -26.07
CA HIS A 7 14.93 3.38 -24.76
C HIS A 7 15.89 2.37 -24.13
N HIS A 8 16.62 2.77 -23.10
CA HIS A 8 17.27 1.81 -22.22
C HIS A 8 16.16 0.95 -21.60
N LYS A 9 16.30 -0.39 -21.62
CA LYS A 9 15.37 -1.25 -20.87
C LYS A 9 15.49 -0.84 -19.40
N ALA A 10 14.46 -0.16 -18.88
CA ALA A 10 14.48 0.41 -17.54
C ALA A 10 14.67 -0.66 -16.44
N ILE A 11 14.31 -1.91 -16.75
CA ILE A 11 14.43 -3.09 -15.90
C ILE A 11 14.84 -4.26 -16.80
N HIS A 12 15.79 -5.09 -16.38
CA HIS A 12 16.11 -6.30 -17.14
C HIS A 12 14.95 -7.30 -17.07
N GLU A 13 14.70 -7.98 -18.18
CA GLU A 13 13.58 -8.93 -18.28
C GLU A 13 13.68 -10.07 -17.26
N LYS A 14 14.90 -10.47 -16.91
CA LYS A 14 15.17 -11.43 -15.85
C LYS A 14 14.70 -10.92 -14.49
N ASP A 15 15.07 -9.69 -14.12
CA ASP A 15 14.67 -9.06 -12.85
C ASP A 15 13.15 -8.93 -12.75
N LEU A 16 12.47 -8.63 -13.87
CA LEU A 16 11.01 -8.56 -13.92
C LEU A 16 10.37 -9.95 -13.73
N LYS A 17 10.90 -10.99 -14.38
CA LYS A 17 10.42 -12.37 -14.21
C LYS A 17 10.64 -12.85 -12.78
N ASP A 18 11.80 -12.57 -12.19
CA ASP A 18 12.13 -12.93 -10.82
C ASP A 18 11.21 -12.19 -9.83
N PHE A 19 10.94 -10.90 -10.05
CA PHE A 19 9.97 -10.13 -9.26
C PHE A 19 8.56 -10.72 -9.34
N VAL A 20 8.08 -11.08 -10.54
CA VAL A 20 6.74 -11.65 -10.73
C VAL A 20 6.62 -13.04 -10.09
N ILE A 21 7.62 -13.90 -10.27
CA ILE A 21 7.64 -15.24 -9.66
C ILE A 21 7.69 -15.14 -8.14
N TYR A 22 8.54 -14.27 -7.60
CA TYR A 22 8.65 -14.03 -6.16
C TYR A 22 7.36 -13.46 -5.59
N SER A 23 6.81 -12.43 -6.22
CA SER A 23 5.53 -11.83 -5.85
C SER A 23 4.43 -12.88 -5.86
N ASN A 24 4.34 -13.70 -6.91
CA ASN A 24 3.33 -14.75 -6.98
C ASN A 24 3.49 -15.81 -5.89
N LYS A 25 4.72 -16.27 -5.62
CA LYS A 25 5.01 -17.20 -4.52
C LYS A 25 4.74 -16.61 -3.15
N ALA A 26 4.93 -15.30 -2.97
CA ALA A 26 4.75 -14.62 -1.70
C ALA A 26 3.30 -14.16 -1.45
N LEU A 27 2.50 -13.98 -2.51
CA LEU A 27 1.13 -13.45 -2.48
C LEU A 27 0.04 -14.52 -2.61
N PHE A 28 0.32 -15.65 -3.27
CA PHE A 28 -0.71 -16.64 -3.63
C PHE A 28 -0.41 -18.06 -3.18
N ASN A 29 0.84 -18.39 -2.86
CA ASN A 29 1.16 -19.66 -2.23
C ASN A 29 1.47 -19.38 -0.76
N ASP A 30 0.69 -19.97 0.14
CA ASP A 30 0.96 -20.12 1.57
C ASP A 30 2.26 -20.93 1.79
N VAL A 31 3.39 -20.47 1.27
CA VAL A 31 4.68 -20.94 1.75
C VAL A 31 4.82 -20.33 3.12
N ASP A 32 4.63 -21.17 4.10
CA ASP A 32 4.87 -20.96 5.50
C ASP A 32 6.35 -20.60 5.71
N ILE A 33 6.75 -19.38 5.35
CA ILE A 33 8.11 -18.84 5.60
C ILE A 33 8.38 -18.81 7.11
N HIS A 34 7.32 -18.90 7.94
CA HIS A 34 7.42 -19.06 9.38
C HIS A 34 8.03 -20.43 9.80
N SER A 35 8.12 -21.41 8.90
CA SER A 35 8.87 -22.67 9.13
C SER A 35 10.39 -22.56 8.94
N HIS A 36 10.89 -21.48 8.34
CA HIS A 36 12.33 -21.31 8.09
C HIS A 36 12.97 -20.53 9.25
N ASN A 37 13.33 -21.27 10.30
CA ASN A 37 14.02 -20.76 11.49
C ASN A 37 15.41 -20.13 11.24
N ASN A 38 15.91 -20.15 9.99
CA ASN A 38 17.24 -19.67 9.59
C ASN A 38 17.25 -18.34 8.83
N ILE A 39 16.12 -17.60 8.78
CA ILE A 39 16.05 -16.30 8.11
C ILE A 39 16.33 -15.19 9.13
N SER A 40 17.36 -14.38 8.86
CA SER A 40 17.73 -13.25 9.73
C SER A 40 16.54 -12.32 9.97
N LYS A 41 16.48 -11.69 11.16
CA LYS A 41 15.40 -10.77 11.54
C LYS A 41 15.20 -9.68 10.46
N THR A 42 16.29 -9.13 9.94
CA THR A 42 16.33 -8.15 8.85
C THR A 42 15.68 -8.66 7.56
N THR A 43 16.01 -9.89 7.14
CA THR A 43 15.42 -10.53 5.95
C THR A 43 13.91 -10.79 6.14
N ARG A 44 13.47 -11.04 7.38
CA ARG A 44 12.04 -11.21 7.73
C ARG A 44 11.26 -9.89 7.62
N TYR A 45 11.85 -8.75 8.02
CA TYR A 45 11.23 -7.43 7.83
C TYR A 45 11.14 -7.04 6.36
N LEU A 46 12.23 -7.21 5.61
CA LEU A 46 12.26 -6.93 4.18
C LEU A 46 11.21 -7.77 3.42
N THR A 47 11.12 -9.08 3.71
CA THR A 47 10.14 -9.96 3.06
C THR A 47 8.68 -9.58 3.41
N LEU A 48 8.41 -9.08 4.62
CA LEU A 48 7.09 -8.57 5.01
C LEU A 48 6.75 -7.26 4.28
N ASP A 49 7.69 -6.31 4.20
CA ASP A 49 7.52 -5.04 3.50
C ASP A 49 7.23 -5.26 1.99
N TYR A 50 7.94 -6.19 1.32
CA TYR A 50 7.69 -6.54 -0.09
C TYR A 50 6.31 -7.17 -0.31
N ARG A 51 5.85 -8.04 0.61
CA ARG A 51 4.51 -8.65 0.55
C ARG A 51 3.41 -7.61 0.64
N LEU A 52 3.56 -6.66 1.56
CA LEU A 52 2.58 -5.62 1.80
C LEU A 52 2.48 -4.63 0.64
N PHE A 53 3.61 -4.29 0.00
CA PHE A 53 3.58 -3.48 -1.23
C PHE A 53 2.79 -4.16 -2.34
N ALA A 54 2.97 -5.47 -2.52
CA ALA A 54 2.25 -6.19 -3.55
C ALA A 54 0.76 -6.40 -3.22
N ILE A 55 0.39 -6.54 -1.94
CA ILE A 55 -1.02 -6.50 -1.50
C ILE A 55 -1.64 -5.12 -1.79
N MET A 56 -0.93 -4.04 -1.47
CA MET A 56 -1.36 -2.67 -1.77
C MET A 56 -1.57 -2.48 -3.28
N TYR A 57 -0.67 -3.00 -4.12
CA TYR A 57 -0.82 -2.95 -5.57
C TYR A 57 -2.00 -3.78 -6.08
N LYS A 58 -2.19 -5.00 -5.54
CA LYS A 58 -3.35 -5.84 -5.84
C LYS A 58 -4.66 -5.14 -5.44
N PHE A 59 -4.69 -4.46 -4.30
CA PHE A 59 -5.83 -3.63 -3.90
C PHE A 59 -6.08 -2.50 -4.91
N ASN A 60 -5.03 -1.84 -5.42
CA ASN A 60 -5.18 -0.78 -6.43
C ASN A 60 -5.80 -1.27 -7.74
N MET A 61 -5.58 -2.54 -8.11
CA MET A 61 -6.21 -3.12 -9.30
C MET A 61 -7.73 -3.20 -9.17
N TYR A 62 -8.24 -3.45 -7.96
CA TYR A 62 -9.69 -3.46 -7.69
C TYR A 62 -10.24 -2.07 -7.41
N MET A 63 -9.44 -1.21 -6.77
CA MET A 63 -9.78 0.16 -6.39
C MET A 63 -8.79 1.13 -7.06
N PRO A 64 -9.06 1.58 -8.31
CA PRO A 64 -8.11 2.33 -9.15
C PRO A 64 -7.94 3.78 -8.69
N LEU A 65 -7.48 3.94 -7.46
CA LEU A 65 -7.12 5.19 -6.84
C LEU A 65 -5.75 5.66 -7.33
N ARG A 66 -5.51 6.96 -7.25
CA ARG A 66 -4.17 7.50 -7.42
C ARG A 66 -3.27 6.96 -6.31
N ILE A 67 -1.99 6.72 -6.63
CA ILE A 67 -1.03 6.13 -5.68
C ILE A 67 -0.96 6.92 -4.37
N HIS A 68 -1.04 8.26 -4.44
CA HIS A 68 -1.08 9.12 -3.25
C HIS A 68 -2.24 8.76 -2.32
N ASN A 69 -3.45 8.58 -2.87
CA ASN A 69 -4.66 8.26 -2.11
C ASN A 69 -4.58 6.87 -1.48
N ILE A 70 -3.94 5.90 -2.15
CA ILE A 70 -3.74 4.56 -1.57
C ILE A 70 -2.78 4.60 -0.42
N ILE A 71 -1.65 5.29 -0.62
CA ILE A 71 -0.65 5.47 0.40
C ILE A 71 -1.36 6.11 1.61
N SER A 72 -1.99 7.27 1.45
CA SER A 72 -2.66 7.99 2.54
C SER A 72 -4.03 7.44 2.96
N LEU A 73 -4.42 6.25 2.51
CA LEU A 73 -5.74 5.68 2.79
C LEU A 73 -5.86 5.39 4.28
N GLU A 74 -6.90 5.91 4.93
CA GLU A 74 -7.17 5.70 6.35
C GLU A 74 -8.34 4.75 6.57
N TRP A 75 -8.37 4.05 7.71
CA TRP A 75 -9.48 3.15 8.05
C TRP A 75 -10.81 3.88 8.15
N SER A 76 -10.80 5.17 8.52
CA SER A 76 -11.99 6.03 8.55
C SER A 76 -12.57 6.30 7.16
N ASP A 77 -11.78 6.12 6.10
CA ASP A 77 -12.26 6.27 4.72
C ASP A 77 -13.01 5.00 4.25
N ILE A 78 -13.03 3.91 5.03
CA ILE A 78 -13.64 2.62 4.69
C ILE A 78 -14.94 2.41 5.47
N ASP A 79 -16.06 2.39 4.77
CA ASP A 79 -17.36 2.01 5.31
C ASP A 79 -17.61 0.53 5.03
N PHE A 80 -17.23 -0.32 5.99
CA PHE A 80 -17.46 -1.77 5.91
C PHE A 80 -18.94 -2.16 5.92
N LYS A 81 -19.80 -1.36 6.55
CA LYS A 81 -21.24 -1.66 6.66
C LYS A 81 -21.91 -1.52 5.30
N ASN A 82 -21.66 -0.41 4.62
CA ASN A 82 -22.22 -0.14 3.30
C ASN A 82 -21.33 -0.64 2.16
N LYS A 83 -20.16 -1.21 2.47
CA LYS A 83 -19.15 -1.66 1.51
C LYS A 83 -18.73 -0.54 0.55
N MET A 84 -18.44 0.63 1.10
CA MET A 84 -18.07 1.83 0.35
C MET A 84 -16.71 2.35 0.80
N LEU A 85 -15.91 2.78 -0.15
CA LEU A 85 -14.79 3.69 0.07
C LEU A 85 -15.32 5.12 -0.02
N VAL A 86 -15.11 5.91 1.03
CA VAL A 86 -15.56 7.30 1.16
C VAL A 86 -14.36 8.16 1.57
N ILE A 87 -13.76 8.85 0.60
CA ILE A 87 -12.66 9.78 0.85
C ILE A 87 -13.24 11.21 0.94
N PRO A 88 -13.05 11.91 2.07
CA PRO A 88 -13.64 13.23 2.27
C PRO A 88 -13.06 14.28 1.31
N ALA A 89 -13.87 15.31 1.04
CA ALA A 89 -13.55 16.37 0.08
C ALA A 89 -12.18 17.03 0.30
N TYR A 90 -11.83 17.31 1.56
CA TYR A 90 -10.57 17.99 1.90
C TYR A 90 -9.30 17.17 1.58
N LYS A 91 -9.42 15.84 1.42
CA LYS A 91 -8.31 14.96 0.98
C LYS A 91 -8.21 14.85 -0.55
N MET A 92 -9.19 15.37 -1.30
CA MET A 92 -9.29 15.24 -2.74
C MET A 92 -8.94 16.53 -3.47
N LYS A 93 -8.21 16.42 -4.60
CA LYS A 93 -7.75 17.57 -5.40
C LYS A 93 -8.87 18.54 -5.82
N LEU A 94 -10.07 18.03 -6.08
CA LEU A 94 -11.21 18.83 -6.55
C LEU A 94 -12.12 19.31 -5.40
N ASN A 95 -11.71 19.15 -4.15
CA ASN A 95 -12.51 19.46 -2.96
C ASN A 95 -13.95 18.90 -3.04
N LYS A 96 -14.07 17.68 -3.58
CA LYS A 96 -15.33 16.93 -3.69
C LYS A 96 -15.13 15.58 -3.05
N GLU A 97 -16.12 15.15 -2.29
CA GLU A 97 -16.14 13.83 -1.68
C GLU A 97 -16.07 12.77 -2.78
N PHE A 98 -15.23 11.77 -2.57
CA PHE A 98 -15.07 10.66 -3.47
C PHE A 98 -15.71 9.42 -2.85
N LYS A 99 -16.64 8.81 -3.57
CA LYS A 99 -17.33 7.58 -3.16
C LYS A 99 -17.15 6.51 -4.22
N LEU A 100 -16.78 5.31 -3.79
CA LEU A 100 -16.60 4.16 -4.68
C LEU A 100 -17.05 2.87 -3.95
N PRO A 101 -17.87 2.01 -4.55
CA PRO A 101 -18.21 0.72 -3.95
C PRO A 101 -16.99 -0.20 -3.88
N LEU A 102 -16.86 -0.91 -2.76
CA LEU A 102 -15.81 -1.90 -2.56
C LEU A 102 -16.23 -3.22 -3.22
N SER A 103 -15.35 -3.78 -4.05
CA SER A 103 -15.51 -5.12 -4.60
C SER A 103 -15.30 -6.17 -3.51
N SER A 104 -15.80 -7.39 -3.73
CA SER A 104 -15.58 -8.50 -2.80
C SER A 104 -14.10 -8.77 -2.57
N GLN A 105 -13.27 -8.73 -3.62
CA GLN A 105 -11.83 -8.96 -3.49
C GLN A 105 -11.13 -7.83 -2.71
N ALA A 106 -11.60 -6.59 -2.85
CA ALA A 106 -11.07 -5.48 -2.08
C ALA A 106 -11.42 -5.63 -0.59
N LEU A 107 -12.64 -6.09 -0.27
CA LEU A 107 -13.06 -6.37 1.10
C LEU A 107 -12.22 -7.49 1.73
N GLU A 108 -11.98 -8.59 1.03
CA GLU A 108 -11.12 -9.68 1.51
C GLU A 108 -9.71 -9.18 1.87
N ILE A 109 -9.12 -8.33 1.01
CA ILE A 109 -7.82 -7.72 1.28
C ILE A 109 -7.89 -6.79 2.51
N LEU A 110 -8.94 -5.96 2.59
CA LEU A 110 -9.11 -5.04 3.72
C LEU A 110 -9.28 -5.80 5.03
N GLU A 111 -10.06 -6.88 5.07
CA GLU A 111 -10.23 -7.73 6.26
C GLU A 111 -8.93 -8.40 6.68
N PHE A 112 -8.14 -8.90 5.72
CA PHE A 112 -6.82 -9.48 5.98
C PHE A 112 -5.86 -8.46 6.60
N ILE A 113 -5.80 -7.25 6.04
CA ILE A 113 -4.92 -6.18 6.51
C ILE A 113 -5.42 -5.59 7.84
N TYR A 114 -6.73 -5.51 8.06
CA TYR A 114 -7.32 -4.96 9.28
C TYR A 114 -6.91 -5.75 10.53
N LYS A 115 -6.76 -7.08 10.41
CA LYS A 115 -6.25 -7.95 11.49
C LYS A 115 -4.80 -7.63 11.89
N GLN A 116 -4.05 -6.94 11.02
CA GLN A 116 -2.64 -6.59 11.18
C GLN A 116 -2.43 -5.07 11.34
N ARG A 117 -3.51 -4.30 11.54
CA ARG A 117 -3.44 -2.84 11.62
C ARG A 117 -2.53 -2.39 12.76
N LEU A 118 -1.71 -1.37 12.51
CA LEU A 118 -0.85 -0.75 13.53
C LEU A 118 -1.27 0.68 13.85
N ASP A 119 -1.76 1.42 12.86
CA ASP A 119 -2.14 2.83 13.01
C ASP A 119 -3.41 3.16 12.20
N LYS A 120 -3.68 4.46 12.02
CA LYS A 120 -4.87 4.96 11.30
C LYS A 120 -4.87 4.66 9.80
N TYR A 121 -3.72 4.34 9.20
CA TYR A 121 -3.60 4.07 7.78
C TYR A 121 -3.85 2.59 7.47
N VAL A 122 -4.37 2.31 6.27
CA VAL A 122 -4.64 0.95 5.80
C VAL A 122 -3.33 0.21 5.49
N PHE A 123 -2.39 0.86 4.81
CA PHE A 123 -1.14 0.24 4.33
C PHE A 123 0.12 0.76 5.02
N SER A 124 0.09 0.98 6.34
CA SER A 124 1.18 1.60 7.10
C SER A 124 2.48 0.81 7.05
N CYS A 125 2.38 -0.51 7.18
CA CYS A 125 3.52 -1.42 7.15
C CYS A 125 4.07 -1.64 5.73
N ALA A 126 3.30 -1.32 4.68
CA ALA A 126 3.71 -1.53 3.28
C ALA A 126 4.73 -0.51 2.78
N LEU A 127 5.03 0.50 3.59
CA LEU A 127 5.76 1.69 3.17
C LEU A 127 7.20 1.62 3.65
N SER A 128 8.13 2.03 2.79
CA SER A 128 9.55 2.17 3.15
C SER A 128 9.71 3.04 4.39
N ASP A 129 10.78 2.80 5.16
CA ASP A 129 11.12 3.58 6.36
C ASP A 129 11.13 5.09 6.09
N LYS A 130 11.60 5.52 4.92
CA LYS A 130 11.58 6.92 4.50
C LYS A 130 10.18 7.50 4.49
N VAL A 131 9.21 6.78 3.92
CA VAL A 131 7.80 7.21 3.85
C VAL A 131 7.16 7.15 5.23
N ARG A 132 7.45 6.10 6.02
CA ARG A 132 6.99 6.00 7.42
C ARG A 132 7.47 7.18 8.25
N MET A 133 8.77 7.53 8.16
CA MET A 133 9.35 8.70 8.83
C MET A 133 8.70 10.01 8.36
N GLN A 134 8.57 10.22 7.05
CA GLN A 134 7.96 11.44 6.52
C GLN A 134 6.53 11.65 7.05
N ARG A 135 5.75 10.57 7.20
CA ARG A 135 4.43 10.63 7.83
C ARG A 135 4.47 10.94 9.30
N ALA A 136 5.37 10.30 10.05
CA ALA A 136 5.53 10.56 11.47
C ALA A 136 5.82 12.06 11.71
N PHE A 137 6.73 12.63 10.93
CA PHE A 137 7.02 14.08 10.98
C PHE A 137 5.80 14.94 10.62
N TYR A 138 5.09 14.62 9.53
CA TYR A 138 3.89 15.37 9.12
C TYR A 138 2.78 15.33 10.18
N ASN A 139 2.53 14.17 10.76
CA ASN A 139 1.55 14.00 11.84
C ASN A 139 1.94 14.79 13.09
N ALA A 140 3.20 14.71 13.52
CA ALA A 140 3.72 15.46 14.66
C ALA A 140 3.60 16.98 14.44
N LEU A 141 3.86 17.46 13.22
CA LEU A 141 3.71 18.88 12.88
C LEU A 141 2.24 19.33 12.96
N ASN A 142 1.31 18.52 12.46
CA ASN A 142 -0.12 18.84 12.53
C ASN A 142 -0.62 18.86 13.97
N GLU A 143 -0.19 17.90 14.80
CA GLU A 143 -0.50 17.86 16.23
C GLU A 143 0.02 19.10 16.94
N TYR A 144 1.27 19.49 16.69
CA TYR A 144 1.84 20.73 17.20
C TYR A 144 1.00 21.96 16.80
N ILE A 145 0.63 22.09 15.52
CA ILE A 145 -0.20 23.20 15.03
C ILE A 145 -1.58 23.23 15.72
N GLN A 146 -2.15 22.07 16.04
CA GLN A 146 -3.43 22.00 16.76
C GLN A 146 -3.29 22.43 18.22
N LEU A 147 -2.20 22.06 18.89
CA LEU A 147 -1.94 22.46 20.28
C LEU A 147 -1.64 23.96 20.44
N GLN A 148 -1.23 24.64 19.36
CA GLN A 148 -1.00 26.09 19.34
C GLN A 148 -2.27 26.92 19.05
N LYS A 149 -3.42 26.26 18.81
CA LYS A 149 -4.72 26.91 18.61
C LYS A 149 -5.57 26.83 19.86
#